data_AF-A0A3F2V3F2-F1
#
_entry.id   AF-A0A3F2V3F2-F1
#
_cell.length_a   1.000
_cell.length_b   1.000
_cell.length_c   1.000
_cell.angle_alpha   90.00
_cell.angle_beta   90.00
_cell.angle_gamma   90.00
#
_symmetry.space_group_name_H-M   'P 1'
#
loop_
_entity.id
_entity.type
_entity.pdbx_description
1 polymer ?
#
loop_
_entity_poly.entity_id
_entity_poly.type
_entity_poly.pdbx_seq_one_letter_code
_entity_poly.pdbx_strand_id
1 'polypeptide(L)'
;MANNKNSPEHSLPPRVSLFMSDTPPEIPKTLPIPTEVQNADAHELVRVWDVEGKQHVSISSGLGGDAKQFGQLLAQIALHSSQVYEKNERIDRASCLRQILMGFKEEVAKEVTRAPR
;
A
#
# COMPACT_ATOMS: atom_id res chain seq x y z
N MET A 1 22.78 -41.08 63.71
CA MET A 1 22.09 -41.70 62.56
C MET A 1 21.91 -40.62 61.50
N ALA A 2 22.03 -41.03 60.22
CA ALA A 2 22.02 -40.24 58.98
C ALA A 2 20.82 -39.25 58.87
N ASN A 3 20.76 -38.26 57.96
CA ASN A 3 21.25 -38.27 56.59
C ASN A 3 21.24 -36.86 55.95
N ASN A 4 22.22 -36.70 55.07
CA ASN A 4 22.42 -35.76 53.96
C ASN A 4 21.16 -35.27 53.22
N LYS A 5 21.07 -33.96 52.92
CA LYS A 5 20.56 -33.42 51.64
C LYS A 5 21.30 -32.14 51.24
N ASN A 6 22.40 -32.32 50.53
CA ASN A 6 22.93 -31.35 49.55
C ASN A 6 21.86 -31.02 48.50
N SER A 7 21.60 -29.73 48.25
CA SER A 7 20.89 -29.24 47.07
C SER A 7 21.87 -28.44 46.20
N PRO A 8 21.94 -28.69 44.89
CA PRO A 8 22.93 -28.05 44.02
C PRO A 8 22.50 -26.62 43.65
N GLU A 9 23.45 -25.67 43.72
CA GLU A 9 23.34 -24.37 43.07
C GLU A 9 23.19 -24.57 41.55
N HIS A 10 21.98 -24.38 41.03
CA HIS A 10 21.78 -24.22 39.60
C HIS A 10 22.14 -22.79 39.20
N SER A 11 23.37 -22.58 38.74
CA SER A 11 23.77 -21.39 38.01
C SER A 11 22.89 -21.24 36.77
N LEU A 12 22.07 -20.19 36.73
CA LEU A 12 21.35 -19.80 35.52
C LEU A 12 22.37 -19.44 34.42
N PRO A 13 22.12 -19.78 33.15
CA PRO A 13 22.99 -19.34 32.07
C PRO A 13 22.89 -17.80 31.92
N PRO A 14 23.96 -17.13 31.46
CA PRO A 14 23.92 -15.69 31.21
C PRO A 14 22.85 -15.41 30.14
N ARG A 15 21.99 -14.41 30.39
CA ARG A 15 21.02 -13.92 29.39
C ARG A 15 21.82 -13.48 28.16
N VAL A 16 21.64 -14.21 27.06
CA VAL A 16 22.07 -13.74 25.75
C VAL A 16 21.24 -12.50 25.44
N SER A 17 21.86 -11.33 25.50
CA SER A 17 21.27 -10.09 25.00
C SER A 17 21.15 -10.25 23.48
N LEU A 18 19.97 -10.65 23.02
CA LEU A 18 19.62 -10.59 21.61
C LEU A 18 19.64 -9.11 21.24
N PHE A 19 20.69 -8.67 20.55
CA PHE A 19 20.77 -7.35 19.94
C PHE A 19 19.69 -7.28 18.87
N MET A 20 18.46 -6.93 19.28
CA MET A 20 17.48 -6.37 18.38
C MET A 20 18.06 -5.03 17.94
N SER A 21 18.29 -4.87 16.64
CA SER A 21 18.50 -3.56 16.05
C SER A 21 17.29 -2.69 16.41
N ASP A 22 17.46 -1.75 17.35
CA ASP A 22 16.40 -0.95 17.98
C ASP A 22 15.73 0.07 17.04
N THR A 23 15.92 -0.03 15.73
CA THR A 23 15.15 0.77 14.78
C THR A 23 13.86 0.02 14.46
N PRO A 24 12.67 0.51 14.92
CA PRO A 24 11.41 -0.06 14.48
C PRO A 24 11.37 -0.01 12.94
N PRO A 25 10.76 -1.03 12.28
CA PRO A 25 10.62 -1.00 10.84
C PRO A 25 9.94 0.31 10.45
N GLU A 26 10.57 1.05 9.54
CA GLU A 26 10.07 2.36 9.11
C GLU A 26 8.74 2.14 8.39
N ILE A 27 7.63 2.52 9.04
CA ILE A 27 6.29 2.34 8.50
C ILE A 27 6.10 3.38 7.39
N PRO A 28 5.71 2.98 6.16
CA PRO A 28 5.45 3.92 5.08
C PRO A 28 4.40 4.94 5.47
N LYS A 29 4.58 6.20 5.06
CA LYS A 29 3.57 7.25 5.26
C LYS A 29 2.26 6.84 4.56
N THR A 30 1.14 6.99 5.26
CA THR A 30 -0.20 6.65 4.75
C THR A 30 -1.09 7.88 4.68
N LEU A 31 -2.03 7.89 3.74
CA LEU A 31 -3.09 8.90 3.71
C LEU A 31 -4.05 8.68 4.88
N PRO A 32 -4.59 9.75 5.49
CA PRO A 32 -5.65 9.62 6.48
C PRO A 32 -6.96 9.16 5.83
N ILE A 33 -7.82 8.49 6.59
CA ILE A 33 -9.16 8.10 6.15
C ILE A 33 -10.03 9.36 6.01
N PRO A 34 -10.61 9.65 4.83
CA PRO A 34 -11.48 10.80 4.64
C PRO A 34 -12.71 10.74 5.56
N THR A 35 -13.11 11.88 6.12
CA THR A 35 -14.22 11.96 7.07
C THR A 35 -15.54 11.44 6.48
N GLU A 36 -15.73 11.63 5.17
CA GLU A 36 -16.94 11.21 4.44
C GLU A 36 -17.11 9.69 4.38
N VAL A 37 -16.03 8.93 4.60
CA VAL A 37 -16.02 7.46 4.56
C VAL A 37 -15.68 6.82 5.90
N GLN A 38 -15.73 7.59 7.00
CA GLN A 38 -15.64 7.05 8.37
C GLN A 38 -16.96 6.35 8.77
N ASN A 39 -17.30 5.30 8.03
CA ASN A 39 -18.47 4.46 8.23
C ASN A 39 -18.00 2.98 8.27
N ALA A 40 -18.59 2.17 9.15
CA ALA A 40 -18.30 0.74 9.28
C ALA A 40 -18.52 -0.06 7.99
N ASP A 41 -19.41 0.41 7.11
CA ASP A 41 -19.70 -0.23 5.82
C ASP A 41 -18.72 0.18 4.70
N ALA A 42 -17.81 1.13 4.95
CA ALA A 42 -16.84 1.55 3.96
C ALA A 42 -15.71 0.51 3.83
N HIS A 43 -15.35 0.21 2.58
CA HIS A 43 -14.27 -0.72 2.27
C HIS A 43 -13.17 -0.01 1.48
N GLU A 44 -11.92 -0.19 1.91
CA GLU A 44 -10.76 0.25 1.15
C GLU A 44 -10.64 -0.62 -0.12
N LEU A 45 -10.57 0.03 -1.29
CA LEU A 45 -10.52 -0.68 -2.57
C LEU A 45 -9.10 -0.84 -3.10
N VAL A 46 -8.26 0.18 -2.95
CA VAL A 46 -6.91 0.21 -3.51
C VAL A 46 -5.97 1.00 -2.62
N ARG A 47 -4.73 0.52 -2.49
CA ARG A 47 -3.61 1.28 -1.95
C ARG A 47 -2.45 1.25 -2.93
N VAL A 48 -1.86 2.42 -3.14
CA VAL A 48 -0.70 2.60 -4.01
C VAL A 48 0.39 3.25 -3.18
N TRP A 49 1.59 2.68 -3.22
CA TRP A 49 2.80 3.25 -2.64
C TRP A 49 3.83 3.44 -3.72
N ASP A 50 4.60 4.53 -3.63
CA ASP A 50 5.84 4.67 -4.37
C ASP A 50 7.00 4.27 -3.47
N VAL A 51 7.81 3.32 -3.95
CA VAL A 51 9.06 2.92 -3.31
C VAL A 51 10.12 2.92 -4.40
N GLU A 52 11.11 3.81 -4.28
CA GLU A 52 12.21 3.95 -5.25
C GLU A 52 11.72 4.18 -6.69
N GLY A 53 10.65 4.97 -6.88
CA GLY A 53 10.09 5.26 -8.20
C GLY A 53 9.29 4.11 -8.82
N LYS A 54 9.00 3.06 -8.04
CA LYS A 54 8.13 1.95 -8.44
C LYS A 54 6.84 1.97 -7.66
N GLN A 55 5.74 1.81 -8.37
CA GLN A 55 4.43 1.70 -7.76
C GLN A 55 4.17 0.27 -7.28
N HIS A 56 3.86 0.13 -6.00
CA HIS A 56 3.35 -1.09 -5.39
C HIS A 56 1.85 -0.93 -5.17
N VAL A 57 1.05 -1.85 -5.70
CA VAL A 57 -0.42 -1.77 -5.67
C VAL A 57 -0.99 -2.94 -4.88
N SER A 58 -1.87 -2.65 -3.92
CA SER A 58 -2.74 -3.63 -3.28
C SER A 58 -4.18 -3.32 -3.64
N ILE A 59 -4.92 -4.33 -4.13
CA ILE A 59 -6.34 -4.19 -4.49
C ILE A 59 -7.15 -5.15 -3.60
N SER A 60 -8.25 -4.64 -3.04
CA SER A 60 -9.15 -5.43 -2.21
C SER A 60 -9.88 -6.48 -3.04
N SER A 61 -9.95 -7.71 -2.50
CA SER A 61 -10.78 -8.78 -3.06
C SER A 61 -12.28 -8.43 -3.03
N GLY A 62 -12.68 -7.49 -2.18
CA GLY A 62 -14.05 -6.96 -2.10
C GLY A 62 -14.46 -6.10 -3.30
N LEU A 63 -13.51 -5.68 -4.16
CA LEU A 63 -13.84 -5.03 -5.43
C LEU A 63 -14.64 -5.97 -6.35
N GLY A 64 -14.59 -7.28 -6.10
CA GLY A 64 -15.60 -8.23 -6.54
C GLY A 64 -15.98 -8.10 -8.01
N GLY A 65 -15.07 -8.50 -8.90
CA GLY A 65 -15.47 -9.04 -10.19
C GLY A 65 -14.57 -8.72 -11.38
N ASP A 66 -15.21 -8.51 -12.52
CA ASP A 66 -14.61 -8.65 -13.84
C ASP A 66 -13.75 -7.45 -14.27
N ALA A 67 -13.07 -7.57 -15.41
CA ALA A 67 -12.20 -6.52 -15.95
C ALA A 67 -12.90 -5.15 -16.07
N LYS A 68 -14.23 -5.10 -16.19
CA LYS A 68 -15.00 -3.86 -16.33
C LYS A 68 -15.02 -3.07 -15.01
N GLN A 69 -15.14 -3.73 -13.86
CA GLN A 69 -15.13 -3.05 -12.56
C GLN A 69 -13.76 -2.44 -12.26
N PHE A 70 -12.67 -3.11 -12.63
CA PHE A 70 -11.33 -2.50 -12.57
C PHE A 70 -11.24 -1.26 -13.47
N GLY A 71 -11.82 -1.31 -14.67
CA GLY A 71 -11.92 -0.13 -15.54
C GLY A 71 -12.68 1.04 -14.89
N GLN A 72 -13.76 0.75 -14.15
CA GLN A 72 -14.51 1.78 -13.42
C GLN A 72 -13.70 2.38 -12.27
N LEU A 73 -12.98 1.55 -11.50
CA LEU A 73 -12.08 2.02 -10.45
C LEU A 73 -11.02 2.98 -11.02
N LEU A 74 -10.35 2.59 -12.10
CA LEU A 74 -9.34 3.42 -12.78
C LEU A 74 -9.94 4.75 -13.26
N ALA A 75 -11.17 4.74 -13.78
CA ALA A 75 -11.85 5.96 -14.20
C ALA A 75 -12.13 6.90 -13.00
N GLN A 76 -12.56 6.38 -11.85
CA GLN A 76 -12.80 7.19 -10.65
C GLN A 76 -11.50 7.83 -10.14
N ILE A 77 -10.38 7.10 -10.15
CA ILE A 77 -9.07 7.63 -9.79
C ILE A 77 -8.68 8.77 -10.75
N ALA A 78 -8.80 8.58 -12.06
CA ALA A 78 -8.49 9.63 -13.04
C ALA A 78 -9.36 10.89 -12.85
N LEU A 79 -10.66 10.70 -12.62
CA LEU A 79 -11.59 11.80 -12.36
C LEU A 79 -11.22 12.56 -11.10
N HIS A 80 -10.88 11.88 -10.02
CA HIS A 80 -10.47 12.53 -8.78
C HIS A 80 -9.12 13.25 -8.92
N SER A 81 -8.13 12.62 -9.55
CA SER A 81 -6.83 13.26 -9.85
C SER A 81 -7.01 14.54 -10.64
N SER A 82 -7.91 14.56 -11.63
CA SER A 82 -8.18 15.78 -12.41
C SER A 82 -8.73 16.93 -11.56
N GLN A 83 -9.53 16.63 -10.52
CA GLN A 83 -10.05 17.62 -9.59
C GLN A 83 -8.96 18.17 -8.66
N VAL A 84 -8.00 17.33 -8.27
CA VAL A 84 -6.84 17.76 -7.47
C VAL A 84 -5.94 18.68 -8.28
N TYR A 85 -5.64 18.32 -9.54
CA TYR A 85 -4.80 19.13 -10.42
C TYR A 85 -5.45 20.46 -10.82
N GLU A 86 -6.76 20.48 -11.08
CA GLU A 86 -7.49 21.72 -11.37
C GLU A 86 -7.36 22.73 -10.22
N LYS A 87 -7.38 22.27 -8.97
CA LYS A 87 -7.21 23.12 -7.77
C LYS A 87 -5.79 23.66 -7.61
N ASN A 88 -4.78 22.91 -8.04
CA ASN A 88 -3.37 23.21 -7.74
C ASN A 88 -2.62 23.91 -8.89
N GLU A 89 -2.91 23.56 -10.14
CA GLU A 89 -2.01 23.86 -11.28
C GLU A 89 -2.64 24.67 -12.42
N ARG A 90 -3.88 25.16 -12.23
CA ARG A 90 -4.61 26.01 -13.22
C ARG A 90 -4.79 25.39 -14.62
N ILE A 91 -4.67 24.07 -14.76
CA ILE A 91 -5.04 23.37 -16.00
C ILE A 91 -6.53 23.03 -15.92
N ASP A 92 -7.28 23.25 -17.01
CA ASP A 92 -8.69 22.86 -17.04
C ASP A 92 -8.84 21.33 -16.90
N ARG A 93 -9.91 20.91 -16.24
CA ARG A 93 -10.17 19.51 -15.93
C ARG A 93 -10.14 18.59 -17.16
N ALA A 94 -10.67 19.06 -18.30
CA ALA A 94 -10.73 18.25 -19.51
C ALA A 94 -9.34 18.05 -20.12
N SER A 95 -8.48 19.07 -20.10
CA SER A 95 -7.07 18.95 -20.49
C SER A 95 -6.30 17.99 -19.59
N CYS A 96 -6.51 18.07 -18.28
CA CYS A 96 -5.89 17.14 -17.34
C CYS A 96 -6.30 15.67 -17.63
N LEU A 97 -7.60 15.41 -17.83
CA LEU A 97 -8.09 14.07 -18.17
C LEU A 97 -7.53 13.54 -19.49
N ARG A 98 -7.34 14.41 -20.50
CA ARG A 98 -6.69 14.03 -21.76
C ARG A 98 -5.25 13.56 -21.54
N GLN A 99 -4.49 14.28 -20.71
CA GLN A 99 -3.11 13.91 -20.37
C GLN A 99 -3.06 12.60 -19.58
N ILE A 100 -3.94 12.42 -18.58
CA ILE A 100 -4.06 11.16 -17.83
C ILE A 100 -4.38 9.99 -18.78
N LEU A 101 -5.35 10.16 -19.69
CA LEU A 101 -5.73 9.13 -20.65
C LEU A 101 -4.57 8.77 -21.60
N MET A 102 -3.79 9.76 -22.03
CA MET A 102 -2.62 9.54 -22.87
C MET A 102 -1.57 8.70 -22.15
N GLY A 103 -1.16 9.10 -20.94
CA GLY A 103 -0.19 8.35 -20.15
C GLY A 103 -0.66 6.92 -19.81
N PHE A 104 -1.95 6.75 -19.50
CA PHE A 104 -2.54 5.44 -19.28
C PHE A 104 -2.43 4.54 -20.52
N LYS A 105 -2.80 5.05 -21.70
CA LYS A 105 -2.72 4.28 -22.96
C LYS A 105 -1.29 3.87 -23.28
N GLU A 106 -0.33 4.77 -23.10
CA GLU A 106 1.08 4.50 -23.33
C GLU A 106 1.58 3.38 -22.41
N GLU A 107 1.23 3.43 -21.12
CA GLU A 107 1.66 2.42 -20.16
C GLU A 107 1.05 1.03 -20.45
N VAL A 108 -0.25 0.98 -20.75
CA VAL A 108 -0.92 -0.28 -21.12
C VAL A 108 -0.34 -0.84 -22.43
N ALA A 109 -0.06 0.01 -23.41
CA ALA A 109 0.49 -0.41 -24.70
C ALA A 109 1.88 -1.07 -24.55
N LYS A 110 2.71 -0.60 -23.61
CA LYS A 110 4.03 -1.22 -23.33
C LYS A 110 3.90 -2.68 -22.89
N GLU A 111 2.87 -2.99 -22.11
CA GLU A 111 2.69 -4.35 -21.62
C GLU A 111 2.02 -5.26 -22.66
N VAL A 112 1.06 -4.74 -23.45
CA VAL A 112 0.42 -5.52 -24.54
C VAL A 112 1.38 -5.83 -25.69
N THR A 113 2.36 -4.97 -25.93
CA THR A 113 3.38 -5.16 -26.99
C THR A 113 4.62 -5.93 -26.53
N ARG A 114 4.70 -6.25 -25.22
CA ARG A 114 5.79 -7.07 -24.67
C ARG A 114 5.60 -8.50 -25.15
N ALA A 115 6.57 -9.04 -25.90
CA ALA A 115 6.52 -10.43 -26.35
C ALA A 115 6.29 -11.38 -25.15
N PRO A 116 5.45 -12.42 -25.29
CA PRO A 116 5.19 -13.35 -24.21
C PRO A 116 6.52 -13.98 -23.74
N ARG A 117 6.73 -13.99 -22.43
CA ARG A 117 7.85 -14.70 -21.80
C ARG A 117 7.62 -16.20 -21.80
#